data_AF-A0A354IFA3-F1
#
_entry.id   AF-A0A354IFA3-F1
#
_cell.length_a   1.000
_cell.length_b   1.000
_cell.length_c   1.000
_cell.angle_alpha   90.00
_cell.angle_beta   90.00
_cell.angle_gamma   90.00
#
_symmetry.space_group_name_H-M   'P 1'
#
loop_
_entity.id
_entity.type
_entity.pdbx_description
1 polymer ?
#
loop_
_entity_poly.entity_id
_entity_poly.type
_entity_poly.pdbx_seq_one_letter_code
_entity_poly.pdbx_strand_id
1 'polypeptide(L)'
;TENGYGKRTPVDEFSVHHRGGRGILAHALNEKTGNIAGTAVVDLDNDVMLITDDGVLIRTAVEDIRLCGRNTQGVIVMRTGDDVHVNAITRIEKEEDEDTELPAETDAEEMTQSEQPAVEMNHDSEE
;
A
#
# COMPACT_ATOMS: atom_id res chain seq x y z
N THR A 1 2.98 -6.42 6.93
CA THR A 1 2.37 -6.41 8.27
C THR A 1 1.08 -5.63 8.18
N GLU A 2 0.25 -5.64 9.21
CA GLU A 2 -1.08 -4.99 9.18
C GLU A 2 -1.00 -3.47 8.95
N ASN A 3 0.09 -2.81 9.37
CA ASN A 3 0.33 -1.38 9.13
C ASN A 3 1.17 -1.09 7.87
N GLY A 4 1.14 -1.98 6.88
CA GLY A 4 1.76 -1.74 5.57
C GLY A 4 3.30 -1.81 5.52
N TYR A 5 3.96 -2.29 6.58
CA TYR A 5 5.41 -2.56 6.52
C TYR A 5 5.70 -3.91 5.89
N GLY A 6 6.77 -3.99 5.10
CA GLY A 6 7.18 -5.21 4.42
C GLY A 6 8.67 -5.24 4.11
N LYS A 7 9.12 -6.42 3.74
CA LYS A 7 10.49 -6.69 3.30
C LYS A 7 10.56 -8.03 2.58
N ARG A 8 11.64 -8.22 1.84
CA ARG A 8 12.08 -9.52 1.35
C ARG A 8 13.25 -10.00 2.17
N THR A 9 13.32 -11.29 2.41
CA THR A 9 14.43 -11.92 3.12
C THR A 9 14.87 -13.13 2.30
N PRO A 10 16.19 -13.33 2.08
CA PRO A 10 16.68 -14.52 1.40
C PRO A 10 16.19 -15.79 2.10
N VAL A 11 15.76 -16.78 1.31
CA VAL A 11 15.26 -18.07 1.84
C VAL A 11 16.32 -18.76 2.69
N ASP A 12 17.59 -18.64 2.32
CA ASP A 12 18.74 -19.21 3.03
C ASP A 12 18.92 -18.68 4.46
N GLU A 13 18.32 -17.54 4.80
CA GLU A 13 18.29 -17.11 6.21
C GLU A 13 17.39 -17.99 7.07
N PHE A 14 16.45 -18.75 6.48
CA PHE A 14 15.58 -19.66 7.21
C PHE A 14 16.17 -21.07 7.29
N SER A 15 16.94 -21.32 8.35
CA SER A 15 17.50 -22.65 8.62
C SER A 15 16.42 -23.72 8.84
N VAL A 16 16.71 -24.94 8.39
CA VAL A 16 15.85 -26.10 8.62
C VAL A 16 15.80 -26.42 10.12
N HIS A 17 14.59 -26.52 10.66
CA HIS A 17 14.35 -26.88 12.05
C HIS A 17 13.42 -28.09 12.15
N HIS A 18 13.53 -28.83 13.26
CA HIS A 18 12.65 -29.95 13.56
C HIS A 18 11.22 -29.47 13.80
N ARG A 19 10.25 -30.27 13.33
CA ARG A 19 8.82 -30.03 13.57
C ARG A 19 8.53 -30.03 15.08
N GLY A 20 7.67 -29.12 15.52
CA GLY A 20 7.25 -28.98 16.92
C GLY A 20 8.09 -28.03 17.77
N GLY A 21 9.11 -27.39 17.18
CA GLY A 21 9.83 -26.28 17.81
C GLY A 21 9.05 -24.96 17.77
N ARG A 22 9.57 -23.95 18.47
CA ARG A 22 9.01 -22.57 18.48
C ARG A 22 9.31 -21.76 17.20
N GLY A 23 10.07 -22.34 16.27
CA GLY A 23 10.55 -21.64 15.08
C GLY A 23 11.63 -20.61 15.37
N ILE A 24 11.81 -19.71 14.40
CA ILE A 24 12.80 -18.63 14.37
C ILE A 24 12.09 -17.32 14.02
N LEU A 25 12.61 -16.20 14.51
CA LEU A 25 12.00 -14.90 14.27
C LEU A 25 12.11 -14.53 12.78
N ALA A 26 10.99 -14.24 12.13
CA ALA A 26 10.92 -13.85 10.72
C ALA A 26 10.88 -12.32 10.51
N HIS A 27 10.41 -11.58 11.52
CA HIS A 27 10.20 -10.14 11.44
C HIS A 27 10.31 -9.51 12.84
N ALA A 28 10.92 -8.32 12.93
CA ALA A 28 10.86 -7.54 14.17
C ALA A 28 9.51 -6.82 14.22
N LEU A 29 8.58 -7.30 15.06
CA LEU A 29 7.28 -6.69 15.26
C LEU A 29 7.34 -5.65 16.37
N ASN A 30 6.65 -4.53 16.17
CA ASN A 30 6.51 -3.45 17.13
C ASN A 30 5.19 -2.71 16.87
N GLU A 31 4.85 -1.72 17.69
CA GLU A 31 3.60 -0.95 17.57
C GLU A 31 3.45 -0.27 16.19
N LYS A 32 4.55 0.10 15.53
CA LYS A 32 4.51 0.73 14.20
C LYS A 32 4.22 -0.27 13.10
N THR A 33 4.82 -1.46 13.18
CA THR A 33 4.63 -2.49 12.15
C THR A 33 3.32 -3.25 12.32
N GLY A 34 2.89 -3.47 13.57
CA GLY A 34 1.78 -4.34 13.89
C GLY A 34 2.10 -5.82 13.61
N ASN A 35 1.07 -6.66 13.58
CA ASN A 35 1.21 -8.10 13.34
C ASN A 35 1.49 -8.44 11.87
N ILE A 36 1.87 -9.69 11.63
CA ILE A 36 2.04 -10.22 10.28
C ILE A 36 0.67 -10.40 9.62
N ALA A 37 0.39 -9.62 8.58
CA ALA A 37 -0.80 -9.76 7.73
C ALA A 37 -0.71 -10.97 6.77
N GLY A 38 0.50 -11.31 6.33
CA GLY A 38 0.72 -12.46 5.46
C GLY A 38 2.18 -12.61 5.03
N THR A 39 2.46 -13.73 4.38
CA THR A 39 3.77 -14.04 3.81
C THR A 39 3.58 -14.79 2.49
N ALA A 40 4.51 -14.61 1.55
CA ALA A 40 4.53 -15.33 0.28
C ALA A 40 5.97 -15.61 -0.12
N VAL A 41 6.20 -16.75 -0.79
CA VAL A 41 7.48 -17.04 -1.46
C VAL A 41 7.43 -16.41 -2.83
N VAL A 42 8.40 -15.54 -3.12
CA VAL A 42 8.43 -14.72 -4.34
C VAL A 42 9.77 -14.85 -5.03
N ASP A 43 9.72 -14.75 -6.35
CA ASP A 43 10.84 -14.56 -7.24
C ASP A 43 10.81 -13.11 -7.78
N LEU A 44 11.87 -12.68 -8.49
CA LEU A 44 11.97 -11.29 -8.98
C LEU A 44 11.00 -10.97 -10.14
N ASP A 45 10.38 -11.99 -10.72
CA ASP A 45 9.38 -11.91 -11.79
C ASP A 45 7.93 -11.92 -11.23
N ASN A 46 7.77 -11.63 -9.95
CA ASN A 46 6.46 -11.57 -9.32
C ASN A 46 6.16 -10.16 -8.84
N ASP A 47 4.86 -9.89 -8.71
CA ASP A 47 4.37 -8.77 -7.92
C ASP A 47 3.65 -9.30 -6.68
N VAL A 48 3.49 -8.41 -5.70
CA VAL A 48 2.67 -8.67 -4.52
C VAL A 48 1.54 -7.67 -4.52
N MET A 49 0.32 -8.19 -4.38
CA MET A 49 -0.87 -7.39 -4.16
C MET A 49 -1.19 -7.36 -2.67
N LEU A 50 -1.32 -6.17 -2.11
CA LEU A 50 -1.74 -5.92 -0.74
C LEU A 50 -3.21 -5.48 -0.75
N ILE A 51 -3.99 -6.02 0.18
CA ILE A 51 -5.42 -5.74 0.30
C ILE A 51 -5.69 -5.27 1.72
N THR A 52 -6.35 -4.13 1.84
CA THR A 52 -6.83 -3.59 3.11
C THR A 52 -8.28 -4.00 3.40
N ASP A 53 -8.68 -3.85 4.65
CA ASP A 53 -10.04 -4.10 5.12
C ASP A 53 -11.09 -3.13 4.59
N ASP A 54 -10.69 -1.92 4.20
CA ASP A 54 -11.54 -0.92 3.52
C ASP A 54 -11.64 -1.13 2.00
N GLY A 55 -10.96 -2.14 1.44
CA GLY A 55 -11.10 -2.54 0.05
C GLY A 55 -10.13 -1.85 -0.93
N VAL A 56 -9.08 -1.19 -0.44
CA VAL A 56 -7.99 -0.69 -1.28
C VAL A 56 -7.05 -1.84 -1.66
N LEU A 57 -6.67 -1.90 -2.93
CA LEU A 57 -5.69 -2.85 -3.46
C LEU A 57 -4.50 -2.09 -4.03
N ILE A 58 -3.30 -2.48 -3.63
CA ILE A 58 -2.06 -1.96 -4.21
C ILE A 58 -1.24 -3.13 -4.74
N ARG A 59 -0.85 -3.02 -6.00
CA ARG A 59 0.14 -3.88 -6.64
C ARG A 59 1.52 -3.26 -6.45
N THR A 60 2.50 -4.06 -6.04
CA THR A 60 3.88 -3.61 -5.88
C THR A 60 4.82 -4.64 -6.45
N ALA A 61 5.76 -4.20 -7.30
CA ALA A 61 6.79 -5.07 -7.82
C ALA A 61 7.67 -5.59 -6.68
N VAL A 62 7.97 -6.89 -6.69
CA VAL A 62 8.77 -7.51 -5.63
C VAL A 62 10.16 -6.86 -5.57
N GLU A 63 10.72 -6.45 -6.70
CA GLU A 63 12.03 -5.80 -6.76
C GLU A 63 12.11 -4.50 -5.96
N ASP A 64 11.01 -3.73 -5.89
CA ASP A 64 10.93 -2.46 -5.14
C ASP A 64 10.87 -2.66 -3.63
N ILE A 65 10.47 -3.86 -3.18
CA ILE A 65 10.43 -4.19 -1.75
C ILE A 65 11.85 -4.44 -1.27
N ARG A 66 12.25 -3.78 -0.17
CA ARG A 66 13.61 -3.86 0.37
C ARG A 66 14.01 -5.30 0.74
N LEU A 67 15.17 -5.74 0.24
CA LEU A 67 15.87 -6.94 0.71
C LEU A 67 16.59 -6.66 2.04
N CYS A 68 16.26 -7.41 3.10
CA CYS A 68 16.94 -7.33 4.38
C CYS A 68 16.72 -8.59 5.22
N GLY A 69 17.53 -8.76 6.27
CA GLY A 69 17.51 -9.98 7.07
C GLY A 69 16.26 -10.16 7.94
N ARG A 70 16.12 -11.35 8.50
CA ARG A 70 14.92 -11.78 9.26
C ARG A 70 14.60 -10.91 10.48
N ASN A 71 15.58 -10.52 11.29
CA ASN A 71 15.32 -9.74 12.50
C ASN A 71 15.39 -8.22 12.24
N THR A 72 14.56 -7.76 11.30
CA THR A 72 14.43 -6.35 10.93
C THR A 72 12.95 -6.00 10.78
N GLN A 73 12.63 -4.71 10.88
CA GLN A 73 11.27 -4.19 10.76
C GLN A 73 10.80 -3.94 9.31
N GLY A 74 11.71 -4.01 8.33
CA GLY A 74 11.40 -3.70 6.93
C GLY A 74 11.22 -2.20 6.65
N VAL A 75 10.48 -1.90 5.59
CA VAL A 75 10.13 -0.56 5.09
C VAL A 75 8.64 -0.45 4.82
N ILE A 76 8.14 0.75 4.60
CA ILE A 76 6.75 0.97 4.20
C ILE A 76 6.59 0.51 2.75
N VAL A 77 5.71 -0.47 2.52
CA VAL A 77 5.31 -0.96 1.19
C VAL A 77 3.98 -0.31 0.78
N MET A 78 3.07 -0.16 1.75
CA MET A 78 1.80 0.53 1.59
C MET A 78 1.62 1.50 2.76
N ARG A 79 1.16 2.71 2.48
CA ARG A 79 0.67 3.60 3.54
C ARG A 79 -0.79 3.23 3.82
N THR A 80 -1.10 2.96 5.07
CA THR A 80 -2.47 2.77 5.52
C THR A 80 -2.98 4.06 6.15
N GLY A 81 -4.29 4.29 6.08
CA GLY A 81 -4.96 5.35 6.83
C GLY A 81 -5.06 5.01 8.33
N ASP A 82 -5.63 5.93 9.10
CA ASP A 82 -5.98 5.67 10.50
C ASP A 82 -7.07 4.58 10.55
N ASP A 83 -6.87 3.56 11.40
CA ASP A 83 -7.79 2.42 11.58
C ASP A 83 -8.03 1.56 10.31
N VAL A 84 -7.16 1.68 9.30
CA VAL A 84 -7.15 0.83 8.11
C VAL A 84 -5.97 -0.13 8.19
N HIS A 85 -6.23 -1.41 7.92
CA HIS A 85 -5.21 -2.45 8.04
C HIS A 85 -5.11 -3.33 6.79
N VAL A 86 -3.89 -3.69 6.43
CA VAL A 86 -3.63 -4.75 5.45
C VAL A 86 -4.05 -6.08 6.08
N ASN A 87 -5.07 -6.73 5.52
CA ASN A 87 -5.60 -8.00 6.02
C ASN A 87 -5.19 -9.21 5.17
N ALA A 88 -4.76 -8.98 3.93
CA ALA A 88 -4.34 -10.03 3.02
C ALA A 88 -3.22 -9.56 2.10
N ILE A 89 -2.38 -10.51 1.70
CA ILE A 89 -1.43 -10.34 0.60
C ILE A 89 -1.54 -11.54 -0.33
N THR A 90 -1.31 -11.32 -1.62
CA THR A 90 -1.17 -12.40 -2.58
C THR A 90 -0.04 -12.12 -3.56
N ARG A 91 0.63 -13.18 -3.97
CA ARG A 91 1.61 -13.14 -5.06
C ARG A 91 0.88 -13.27 -6.38
N ILE A 92 1.29 -12.47 -7.36
CA ILE A 92 0.80 -12.54 -8.75
C ILE A 92 1.99 -12.54 -9.71
N GLU A 93 1.77 -12.99 -10.94
CA GLU A 93 2.78 -12.88 -12.00
C GLU A 93 2.98 -11.40 -12.35
N LYS A 94 4.23 -11.01 -12.61
CA LYS A 94 4.53 -9.65 -13.03
C LYS A 94 3.93 -9.40 -14.41
N GLU A 95 3.22 -8.29 -14.56
CA GLU A 95 2.76 -7.81 -15.85
C GLU A 95 3.86 -6.94 -16.44
N GLU A 96 4.08 -7.05 -17.75
CA GLU A 96 4.97 -6.13 -18.45
C GLU A 96 4.30 -4.76 -18.43
N ASP A 97 4.99 -3.74 -17.89
CA ASP A 97 4.44 -2.39 -17.80
C ASP A 97 4.20 -1.85 -19.22
N GLU A 98 2.94 -1.88 -19.68
CA GLU A 98 2.47 -0.96 -20.70
C GLU A 98 2.36 0.41 -20.01
N ASP A 99 3.27 1.34 -20.33
CA ASP A 99 3.37 2.72 -19.80
C ASP A 99 1.98 3.38 -19.67
N THR A 100 1.30 3.14 -18.53
CA THR A 100 0.02 3.75 -18.23
C THR A 100 0.31 4.94 -17.33
N GLU A 101 0.41 6.11 -17.96
CA GLU A 101 0.55 7.37 -17.23
C GLU A 101 -0.64 7.56 -16.29
N LEU A 102 -0.41 7.35 -14.99
CA LEU A 102 -1.39 7.63 -13.94
C LEU A 102 -1.65 9.15 -13.93
N PRO A 103 -2.92 9.61 -14.01
CA PRO A 103 -3.22 11.03 -13.94
C PRO A 103 -2.79 11.59 -12.58
N ALA A 104 -2.02 12.67 -12.61
CA ALA A 104 -1.59 13.38 -11.41
C ALA A 104 -2.83 13.82 -10.61
N GLU A 105 -2.93 13.34 -9.36
CA GLU A 105 -3.98 13.73 -8.42
C GLU A 105 -3.95 15.26 -8.26
N THR A 106 -5.03 15.91 -8.72
CA THR A 106 -5.19 17.35 -8.56
C THR A 106 -5.77 17.58 -7.17
N ASP A 107 -4.97 18.12 -6.26
CA ASP A 107 -5.41 18.56 -4.93
C ASP A 107 -6.65 19.45 -5.06
N ALA A 108 -7.74 19.03 -4.40
CA ALA A 108 -9.02 19.70 -4.39
C ALA A 108 -9.42 20.06 -2.96
N GLU A 109 -8.89 21.16 -2.41
CA GLU A 109 -9.51 21.98 -1.35
C GLU A 109 -9.04 23.42 -1.59
N GLU A 110 -9.89 24.38 -1.96
CA GLU A 110 -10.72 25.13 -1.01
C GLU A 110 -11.92 25.79 -1.74
N MET A 111 -13.14 25.36 -1.44
CA MET A 111 -14.35 26.16 -1.66
C MET A 111 -14.90 26.55 -0.29
N THR A 112 -14.70 27.80 0.12
CA THR A 112 -15.52 28.43 1.16
C THR A 112 -16.63 29.26 0.52
N GLN A 113 -17.84 29.01 0.99
CA GLN A 113 -19.13 29.45 0.47
C GLN A 113 -19.66 30.67 1.24
N SER A 114 -20.04 31.73 0.52
CA SER A 114 -21.18 32.64 0.80
C SER A 114 -21.13 33.76 -0.26
N GLU A 115 -22.18 34.31 -0.87
CA GLU A 115 -23.64 34.26 -0.78
C GLU A 115 -24.16 34.76 -2.15
N GLN A 116 -25.19 34.13 -2.72
CA GLN A 116 -25.99 34.66 -3.86
C GLN A 116 -27.16 35.52 -3.32
N PRO A 117 -28.04 36.15 -4.13
CA PRO A 117 -27.97 36.55 -5.56
C PRO A 117 -28.45 38.01 -5.79
N ALA A 118 -28.34 38.55 -7.01
CA ALA A 118 -29.36 39.46 -7.57
C ALA A 118 -29.29 39.49 -9.10
N VAL A 119 -30.32 38.92 -9.72
CA VAL A 119 -30.65 39.09 -11.13
C VAL A 119 -31.34 40.43 -11.29
N GLU A 120 -30.85 41.31 -12.16
CA GLU A 120 -31.71 42.24 -12.91
C GLU A 120 -31.16 42.39 -14.34
N MET A 121 -31.88 41.77 -15.28
CA MET A 121 -31.93 42.19 -16.67
C MET A 121 -32.95 43.33 -16.78
N ASN A 122 -32.58 44.49 -17.32
CA ASN A 122 -33.48 45.44 -17.98
C ASN A 122 -32.63 46.09 -19.10
N HIS A 123 -32.74 45.57 -20.32
CA HIS A 123 -33.55 46.10 -21.42
C HIS A 123 -33.15 47.53 -21.83
N ASP A 124 -32.46 47.55 -22.97
CA ASP A 124 -32.25 48.68 -23.85
C ASP A 124 -33.60 49.25 -24.32
N SER A 125 -33.76 50.57 -24.27
CA SER A 125 -34.82 51.32 -24.96
C SER A 125 -34.31 52.74 -25.18
N GLU A 126 -33.67 52.94 -26.33
CA GLU A 126 -33.59 54.23 -27.00
C GLU A 126 -34.96 54.53 -27.65
N GLU A 127 -35.39 55.80 -27.56
CA GLU A 127 -36.56 56.48 -28.18
C GLU A 127 -37.99 56.15 -27.71
#